data_AF-A0A930AFA7-F1
#
_entry.id   AF-A0A930AFA7-F1
#
_cell.length_a   1.000
_cell.length_b   1.000
_cell.length_c   1.000
_cell.angle_alpha   90.00
_cell.angle_beta   90.00
_cell.angle_gamma   90.00
#
_symmetry.space_group_name_H-M   'P 1'
#
loop_
_entity.id
_entity.type
_entity.pdbx_description
1 polymer ?
#
loop_
_entity_poly.entity_id
_entity_poly.type
_entity_poly.pdbx_seq_one_letter_code
_entity_poly.pdbx_strand_id
1 'polypeptide(L)' 'MDIKSEVIEIIDELFMEDVSDMMDEDLFDAGVLDSMGTVELIVEIENRFDIRV' A
#
# COMPACT_ATOMS: atom_id res chain seq x y z
N MET A 1 3.80 7.80 -15.58
CA MET A 1 3.14 7.19 -14.42
C MET A 1 3.73 5.82 -14.28
N ASP A 2 4.55 5.63 -13.26
CA ASP A 2 4.97 4.30 -12.87
C ASP A 2 4.00 3.85 -11.77
N ILE A 3 3.04 3.00 -12.15
CA ILE A 3 1.99 2.52 -11.23
C ILE A 3 2.62 1.86 -10.02
N LYS A 4 3.76 1.17 -10.20
CA LYS A 4 4.46 0.52 -9.10
C LYS A 4 4.97 1.55 -8.09
N SER A 5 5.61 2.62 -8.55
CA SER A 5 6.08 3.70 -7.66
C SER A 5 4.93 4.38 -6.94
N GLU A 6 3.82 4.65 -7.64
CA GLU A 6 2.65 5.29 -7.02
C GLU A 6 1.99 4.40 -5.96
N VAL A 7 1.94 3.07 -6.16
CA VAL A 7 1.43 2.13 -5.15
C VAL A 7 2.38 2.04 -3.95
N ILE A 8 3.70 2.03 -4.16
CA ILE A 8 4.68 2.06 -3.06
C ILE A 8 4.52 3.35 -2.24
N GLU A 9 4.39 4.51 -2.89
CA GLU A 9 4.14 5.78 -2.21
C GLU A 9 2.86 5.76 -1.35
N ILE A 10 1.76 5.15 -1.82
CA ILE A 10 0.54 5.02 -1.01
C ILE A 10 0.80 4.19 0.25
N ILE A 11 1.52 3.07 0.12
CA ILE A 11 1.82 2.20 1.27
C ILE A 11 2.76 2.93 2.24
N ASP A 12 3.81 3.59 1.74
CA ASP A 12 4.72 4.38 2.57
C ASP A 12 4.01 5.51 3.32
N GLU A 13 3.05 6.20 2.66
CA GLU A 13 2.24 7.26 3.26
C GLU A 13 1.30 6.75 4.36
N LEU A 14 0.68 5.58 4.16
CA LEU A 14 -0.28 4.99 5.11
C LEU A 14 0.41 4.41 6.35
N PHE A 15 1.53 3.72 6.16
CA PHE A 15 2.19 2.99 7.25
C PHE A 15 3.40 3.72 7.85
N MET A 16 3.81 4.84 7.25
CA MET A 16 4.98 5.64 7.66
C MET A 16 6.29 4.81 7.67
N GLU A 17 6.34 3.74 6.90
CA GLU A 17 7.46 2.83 6.76
C GLU A 17 7.81 2.69 5.27
N ASP A 18 9.10 2.66 4.96
CA ASP A 18 9.58 2.45 3.59
C ASP A 18 9.49 0.96 3.26
N VAL A 19 8.51 0.59 2.43
CA VAL A 19 8.29 -0.81 2.01
C VAL A 19 8.99 -1.16 0.69
N SER A 20 9.82 -0.25 0.15
CA SER A 20 10.47 -0.46 -1.15
C SER A 20 11.43 -1.66 -1.15
N ASP A 21 11.97 -2.04 0.00
CA ASP A 21 12.83 -3.21 0.20
C ASP A 21 12.05 -4.48 0.63
N MET A 22 10.74 -4.38 0.90
CA MET A 22 9.88 -5.46 1.41
C MET A 22 8.93 -6.03 0.35
N MET A 23 9.24 -5.82 -0.93
CA MET A 23 8.36 -6.18 -2.05
C MET A 23 8.05 -7.67 -2.20
N ASP A 24 8.96 -8.53 -1.75
CA ASP A 24 8.81 -9.99 -1.80
C ASP A 24 8.43 -10.57 -0.42
N GLU A 25 8.15 -9.71 0.57
CA GLU A 25 7.76 -10.11 1.92
C GLU A 25 6.24 -10.06 2.10
N ASP A 26 5.73 -10.87 3.02
CA ASP A 26 4.33 -10.79 3.45
C ASP A 26 4.16 -9.66 4.47
N LEU A 27 3.50 -8.58 4.04
CA LEU A 27 3.30 -7.38 4.86
C LEU A 27 2.40 -7.62 6.09
N PHE A 28 1.55 -8.65 6.08
CA PHE A 28 0.75 -9.01 7.26
C PHE A 28 1.62 -9.71 8.29
N ASP A 29 2.47 -10.65 7.85
CA ASP A 29 3.40 -11.35 8.74
C ASP A 29 4.49 -10.42 9.28
N ALA A 30 4.91 -9.42 8.48
CA ALA A 30 5.83 -8.37 8.91
C ALA A 30 5.21 -7.38 9.90
N GLY A 31 3.87 -7.39 10.06
CA GLY A 31 3.15 -6.49 10.96
C GLY A 31 2.97 -5.07 10.43
N VAL A 32 3.28 -4.84 9.15
CA VAL A 32 3.10 -3.56 8.45
C VAL A 32 1.63 -3.36 8.09
N LEU A 33 0.97 -4.42 7.60
CA LEU A 33 -0.41 -4.38 7.15
C LEU A 33 -1.33 -5.13 8.11
N ASP A 34 -2.44 -4.49 8.47
CA ASP A 34 -3.51 -5.11 9.26
C ASP A 34 -4.87 -5.01 8.54
N SER A 35 -5.93 -5.48 9.21
CA SER A 35 -7.28 -5.48 8.62
C SER A 35 -7.84 -4.07 8.38
N MET A 36 -7.42 -3.06 9.14
CA MET A 36 -7.88 -1.68 8.99
C MET A 36 -7.08 -0.96 7.90
N GLY A 37 -5.75 -1.09 7.94
CA GLY A 37 -4.84 -0.57 6.92
C GLY A 37 -5.11 -1.14 5.53
N THR A 38 -5.58 -2.39 5.43
CA THR A 38 -6.03 -2.96 4.14
C THR A 38 -7.21 -2.20 3.55
N VAL A 39 -8.18 -1.79 4.39
CA VAL A 39 -9.34 -1.03 3.92
C VAL A 39 -8.91 0.37 3.47
N GLU A 40 -8.03 1.02 4.22
CA GLU A 40 -7.49 2.34 3.87
C GLU A 40 -6.67 2.29 2.58
N LEU A 41 -5.83 1.27 2.41
CA LEU A 41 -5.05 1.04 1.19
C LEU A 41 -5.95 0.87 -0.04
N ILE A 42 -7.04 0.10 0.08
CA ILE A 42 -8.00 -0.06 -1.01
C ILE A 42 -8.64 1.29 -1.37
N VAL A 43 -9.11 2.05 -0.37
CA VAL A 43 -9.75 3.35 -0.61
C VAL A 43 -8.79 4.33 -1.31
N GLU A 44 -7.53 4.39 -0.89
CA GLU A 44 -6.53 5.25 -1.52
C GLU A 44 -6.19 4.82 -2.96
N ILE A 45 -6.09 3.51 -3.22
CA ILE A 45 -5.90 2.98 -4.57
C ILE A 45 -7.08 3.33 -5.47
N GLU A 46 -8.31 3.12 -5.00
CA GLU A 46 -9.52 3.46 -5.76
C GLU A 46 -9.57 4.96 -6.08
N ASN A 47 -9.25 5.82 -5.11
CA ASN A 47 -9.23 7.28 -5.28
C ASN A 47 -8.12 7.76 -6.23
N ARG A 48 -6.89 7.26 -6.09
CA ARG A 48 -5.74 7.75 -6.87
C ARG A 48 -5.78 7.27 -8.32
N PHE A 49 -6.27 6.05 -8.57
CA PHE A 49 -6.29 5.45 -9.90
C PHE A 49 -7.65 5.47 -10.60
N ASP A 50 -8.72 5.94 -9.94
CA ASP A 50 -10.10 5.92 -10.46
C ASP A 50 -10.54 4.52 -10.89
N ILE A 51 -10.23 3.53 -10.04
CA ILE A 51 -10.57 2.11 -10.24
C ILE A 51 -11.44 1.58 -9.10
N ARG A 52 -11.94 0.36 -9.28
CA ARG A 52 -12.65 -0.39 -8.23
C ARG A 52 -12.00 -1.76 -8.08
N VAL A 53 -11.67 -2.13 -6.83
CA VAL A 53 -10.97 -3.38 -6.49
C VAL A 53 -11.94 -4.44 -5.97
#